data_AF-A0AB35IQL4-F1
#
_entry.id   AF-A0AB35IQL4-F1
#
_cell.length_a   1.000
_cell.length_b   1.000
_cell.length_c   1.000
_cell.angle_alpha   90.00
_cell.angle_beta   90.00
_cell.angle_gamma   90.00
#
_symmetry.space_group_name_H-M   'P 1'
#
loop_
_entity.id
_entity.type
_entity.pdbx_description
1 polymer ?
#
loop_
_entity_poly.entity_id
_entity_poly.type
_entity_poly.pdbx_seq_one_letter_code
_entity_poly.pdbx_strand_id
1 'polypeptide(L)'
;MATLNTSLNTAAKENEGVNFEAPKEVRVYTYKNQNDDNKRLGGAFLQTPLFKYSNLSIIEGQNGPFLSYPSRKSNQTNDEGKPVYFDRYYPASKEAREYLNQVVLDAFNNAPSYDGKISDEYYNEEDIQITDIKITLDDSGSPINGVLGTVKVTTPLMVHPFITIRQSNTDPDDFYLAYPGYKTNDTDENGKPVYQRYFQTTNKAANEYLTKLVISAVEKELNKR
;
A
#
# COMPACT_ATOMS: atom_id res chain seq x y z
N MET A 1 15.28 5.59 19.93
CA MET A 1 14.20 5.37 18.94
C MET A 1 12.87 5.81 19.55
N ALA A 2 12.29 6.93 19.12
CA ALA A 2 10.93 7.29 19.51
C ALA A 2 9.93 6.68 18.50
N THR A 3 9.17 5.68 18.93
CA THR A 3 8.07 5.11 18.12
C THR A 3 6.76 5.75 18.56
N LEU A 4 6.11 6.48 17.66
CA LEU A 4 4.81 7.09 17.88
C LEU A 4 3.73 6.18 17.28
N ASN A 5 2.90 5.60 18.14
CA ASN A 5 1.68 4.93 17.71
C ASN A 5 0.56 5.96 17.77
N THR A 6 0.11 6.49 16.63
CA THR A 6 -1.08 7.34 16.57
C THR A 6 -2.21 6.52 15.97
N SER A 7 -3.02 5.93 16.84
CA SER A 7 -4.28 5.29 16.41
C SER A 7 -5.29 6.38 16.12
N LEU A 8 -5.33 6.85 14.87
CA LEU A 8 -6.36 7.77 14.38
C LEU A 8 -7.58 6.96 13.95
N ASN A 9 -8.40 6.58 14.94
CA ASN A 9 -9.73 6.05 14.67
C ASN A 9 -10.65 7.23 14.32
N THR A 10 -11.14 7.29 13.08
CA THR A 10 -12.27 8.18 12.72
C THR A 10 -13.63 7.53 13.04
N ALA A 11 -13.66 6.40 13.74
CA ALA A 11 -14.85 5.87 14.38
C ALA A 11 -14.47 5.21 15.72
N ALA A 12 -15.25 5.52 16.74
CA ALA A 12 -14.90 5.36 18.14
C ALA A 12 -14.77 3.91 18.66
N LYS A 13 -14.02 3.82 19.76
CA LYS A 13 -14.08 2.89 20.91
C LYS A 13 -13.03 1.78 21.05
N GLU A 14 -12.65 1.66 22.31
CA GLU A 14 -11.62 0.84 22.93
C GLU A 14 -11.97 -0.66 22.94
N ASN A 15 -10.96 -1.49 22.70
CA ASN A 15 -10.80 -2.89 23.10
C ASN A 15 -12.03 -3.82 23.03
N GLU A 16 -12.32 -4.33 21.84
CA GLU A 16 -12.85 -5.67 21.54
C GLU A 16 -12.60 -5.91 20.04
N GLY A 17 -12.41 -7.16 19.60
CA GLY A 17 -11.84 -7.52 18.29
C GLY A 17 -12.19 -6.58 17.14
N VAL A 18 -11.17 -6.12 16.39
CA VAL A 18 -11.32 -5.19 15.26
C VAL A 18 -12.39 -5.73 14.31
N ASN A 19 -13.61 -5.22 14.43
CA ASN A 19 -14.70 -5.62 13.56
C ASN A 19 -14.39 -5.06 12.18
N PHE A 20 -14.18 -5.94 11.21
CA PHE A 20 -13.85 -5.53 9.85
C PHE A 20 -15.07 -4.81 9.24
N GLU A 21 -14.94 -3.51 9.04
CA GLU A 21 -15.88 -2.73 8.22
C GLU A 21 -15.31 -2.66 6.80
N ALA A 22 -16.05 -3.21 5.83
CA ALA A 22 -15.66 -3.11 4.44
C ALA A 22 -15.61 -1.64 4.03
N PRO A 23 -14.59 -1.21 3.25
CA PRO A 23 -14.58 0.15 2.76
C PRO A 23 -15.79 0.40 1.89
N LYS A 24 -16.40 1.57 2.05
CA LYS A 24 -17.57 1.99 1.29
C LYS A 24 -17.35 1.87 -0.22
N GLU A 25 -16.12 2.07 -0.67
CA GLU A 25 -15.84 2.23 -2.07
C GLU A 25 -14.49 1.62 -2.46
N VAL A 26 -14.55 0.65 -3.37
CA VAL A 26 -13.40 -0.13 -3.85
C VAL A 26 -13.61 -0.41 -5.34
N ARG A 27 -12.68 0.04 -6.18
CA ARG A 27 -12.68 -0.29 -7.61
C ARG A 27 -11.71 -1.42 -7.88
N VAL A 28 -12.20 -2.40 -8.62
CA VAL A 28 -11.44 -3.57 -9.03
C VAL A 28 -11.39 -3.61 -10.55
N TYR A 29 -10.17 -3.76 -11.07
CA TYR A 29 -9.93 -3.96 -12.49
C TYR A 29 -9.18 -5.27 -12.65
N THR A 30 -9.66 -6.16 -13.51
CA THR A 30 -9.04 -7.46 -13.72
C THR A 30 -8.77 -7.69 -15.19
N TYR A 31 -7.74 -8.48 -15.51
CA TYR A 31 -7.43 -8.84 -16.88
C TYR A 31 -7.01 -10.30 -16.95
N LYS A 32 -7.36 -10.97 -18.05
CA LYS A 32 -6.98 -12.36 -18.28
C LYS A 32 -5.54 -12.42 -18.79
N ASN A 33 -4.82 -13.45 -18.35
CA ASN A 33 -3.51 -13.75 -18.90
C ASN A 33 -3.69 -14.23 -20.34
N GLN A 34 -2.92 -13.66 -21.26
CA GLN A 34 -2.96 -14.05 -22.68
C GLN A 34 -2.08 -15.28 -22.96
N ASN A 35 -1.20 -15.63 -22.02
CA ASN A 35 -0.37 -16.83 -22.11
C ASN A 35 -1.11 -18.02 -21.49
N ASP A 36 -0.89 -19.21 -22.06
CA ASP A 36 -1.47 -20.50 -21.62
C ASP A 36 -0.85 -21.02 -20.30
N ASP A 37 -0.45 -20.10 -19.41
CA ASP A 37 0.05 -20.44 -18.08
C ASP A 37 -1.15 -20.81 -17.18
N ASN A 38 -1.43 -22.11 -17.14
CA ASN A 38 -2.49 -22.71 -16.32
C ASN A 38 -2.42 -22.33 -14.83
N LYS A 39 -1.27 -21.84 -14.33
CA LYS A 39 -1.15 -21.40 -12.94
C LYS A 39 -1.54 -19.94 -12.74
N ARG A 40 -1.33 -19.06 -13.70
CA ARG A 40 -1.66 -17.63 -13.58
C ARG A 40 -2.78 -17.26 -14.54
N LEU A 41 -4.00 -17.22 -14.03
CA LEU A 41 -5.21 -16.92 -14.80
C LEU A 41 -5.27 -15.46 -15.27
N GLY A 42 -4.67 -14.55 -14.51
CA GLY A 42 -4.78 -13.12 -14.78
C GLY A 42 -4.07 -12.23 -13.77
N GLY A 43 -4.35 -10.94 -13.87
CA GLY A 43 -3.94 -9.95 -12.88
C GLY A 43 -5.09 -9.05 -12.47
N ALA A 44 -4.85 -8.34 -11.37
CA ALA A 44 -5.81 -7.39 -10.84
C ALA A 44 -5.14 -6.08 -10.41
N PHE A 45 -5.92 -5.02 -10.44
CA PHE A 45 -5.62 -3.74 -9.85
C PHE A 45 -6.74 -3.38 -8.89
N LEU A 46 -6.35 -2.86 -7.73
CA LEU A 46 -7.27 -2.42 -6.71
C LEU A 46 -7.09 -0.93 -6.51
N GLN A 47 -8.19 -0.21 -6.35
CA GLN A 47 -8.17 1.22 -6.10
C GLN A 47 -9.14 1.53 -4.96
N THR A 48 -8.64 2.19 -3.92
CA THR A 48 -9.43 2.79 -2.84
C THR A 48 -9.34 4.32 -2.96
N PRO A 49 -10.12 5.09 -2.18
CA PRO A 49 -9.97 6.55 -2.17
C PRO A 49 -8.54 7.01 -1.83
N LEU A 50 -7.82 6.25 -1.00
CA LEU A 50 -6.47 6.61 -0.55
C LEU A 50 -5.34 6.02 -1.42
N PHE A 51 -5.40 4.73 -1.76
CA PHE A 51 -4.31 4.02 -2.43
C PHE A 51 -4.75 3.26 -3.69
N LYS A 52 -3.81 3.14 -4.63
CA LYS A 52 -3.88 2.19 -5.74
C LYS A 52 -2.81 1.11 -5.61
N TYR A 53 -3.23 -0.12 -5.89
CA TYR A 53 -2.44 -1.33 -5.75
C TYR A 53 -2.34 -2.02 -7.11
N SER A 54 -1.11 -2.40 -7.45
CA SER A 54 -0.76 -2.99 -8.74
C SER A 54 -0.02 -4.32 -8.56
N ASN A 55 0.03 -5.12 -9.61
CA ASN A 55 0.73 -6.41 -9.63
C ASN A 55 0.08 -7.49 -8.74
N LEU A 56 -1.22 -7.37 -8.44
CA LEU A 56 -1.98 -8.50 -7.91
C LEU A 56 -2.13 -9.55 -9.01
N SER A 57 -2.05 -10.82 -8.63
CA SER A 57 -2.18 -11.94 -9.57
C SER A 57 -3.33 -12.84 -9.16
N ILE A 58 -4.07 -13.35 -10.13
CA ILE A 58 -5.09 -14.36 -9.90
C ILE A 58 -4.47 -15.70 -10.29
N ILE A 59 -4.33 -16.59 -9.32
CA ILE A 59 -3.59 -17.85 -9.44
C ILE A 59 -4.56 -19.02 -9.29
N GLU A 60 -4.43 -20.02 -10.15
CA GLU A 60 -5.13 -21.30 -10.02
C GLU A 60 -4.42 -22.13 -8.93
N GLY A 61 -5.07 -22.28 -7.78
CA GLY A 61 -4.61 -23.11 -6.67
C GLY A 61 -5.24 -24.50 -6.67
N GLN A 62 -4.82 -25.35 -5.74
CA GLN A 62 -5.42 -26.69 -5.58
C GLN A 62 -6.90 -26.64 -5.17
N ASN A 63 -7.31 -25.57 -4.47
CA ASN A 63 -8.68 -25.34 -4.01
C ASN A 63 -9.41 -24.30 -4.89
N GLY A 64 -8.95 -24.08 -6.12
CA GLY A 64 -9.49 -23.11 -7.06
C GLY A 64 -8.74 -21.78 -7.11
N PRO A 65 -9.25 -20.82 -7.92
CA PRO A 65 -8.65 -19.51 -8.11
C PRO A 65 -8.56 -18.70 -6.80
N PHE A 66 -7.44 -18.01 -6.59
CA PHE A 66 -7.27 -17.08 -5.48
C PHE A 66 -6.44 -15.85 -5.85
N LEU A 67 -6.62 -14.78 -5.09
CA LEU A 67 -5.85 -13.55 -5.19
C LEU A 67 -4.49 -13.69 -4.49
N SER A 68 -3.42 -13.50 -5.25
CA SER A 68 -2.04 -13.47 -4.79
C SER A 68 -1.48 -12.05 -4.80
N TYR A 69 -0.79 -11.70 -3.72
CA TYR A 69 -0.17 -10.40 -3.51
C TYR A 69 1.28 -10.36 -4.06
N PRO A 70 1.85 -9.17 -4.34
CA PRO A 70 3.23 -9.07 -4.79
C PRO A 70 4.19 -9.46 -3.67
N SER A 71 4.97 -10.52 -3.87
CA SER A 71 5.95 -10.99 -2.89
C SER A 71 7.39 -10.63 -3.26
N ARG A 72 8.26 -10.71 -2.26
CA ARG A 72 9.72 -10.62 -2.36
C ARG A 72 10.33 -11.84 -1.70
N LYS A 73 11.30 -12.44 -2.37
CA LYS A 73 12.19 -13.41 -1.74
C LYS A 73 13.00 -12.68 -0.67
N SER A 74 12.96 -13.19 0.56
CA SER A 74 13.82 -12.71 1.64
C SER A 74 15.15 -13.46 1.63
N ASN A 75 16.12 -12.94 2.41
CA ASN A 75 17.40 -13.62 2.64
C ASN A 75 17.29 -14.75 3.68
N GLN A 76 16.12 -14.93 4.31
CA GLN A 76 15.86 -16.00 5.28
C GLN A 76 15.40 -17.27 4.56
N THR A 77 15.80 -18.42 5.09
CA THR A 77 15.30 -19.74 4.71
C THR A 77 14.51 -20.33 5.87
N ASN A 78 13.42 -21.05 5.56
CA ASN A 78 12.70 -21.81 6.56
C ASN A 78 13.47 -23.09 6.96
N ASP A 79 12.91 -23.85 7.90
CA ASP A 79 13.52 -25.08 8.44
C ASP A 79 13.74 -26.17 7.37
N GLU A 80 13.05 -26.08 6.23
CA GLU A 80 13.21 -26.97 5.07
C GLU A 80 14.26 -26.46 4.05
N GLY A 81 14.99 -25.39 4.37
CA GLY A 81 15.96 -24.76 3.46
C GLY A 81 15.33 -23.99 2.29
N LYS A 82 14.01 -23.79 2.28
CA LYS A 82 13.31 -23.02 1.25
C LYS A 82 13.33 -21.53 1.58
N PRO A 83 13.49 -20.64 0.59
CA PRO A 83 13.44 -19.21 0.83
C PRO A 83 12.09 -18.77 1.40
N VAL A 84 12.12 -17.93 2.43
CA VAL A 84 10.93 -17.27 2.97
C VAL A 84 10.57 -16.09 2.07
N TYR A 85 9.32 -16.03 1.63
CA TYR A 85 8.79 -14.92 0.84
C TYR A 85 7.94 -14.01 1.74
N PHE A 86 8.11 -12.70 1.60
CA PHE A 86 7.27 -11.70 2.26
C PHE A 86 6.49 -10.91 1.23
N ASP A 87 5.20 -10.75 1.48
CA ASP A 87 4.33 -9.88 0.70
C ASP A 87 4.72 -8.42 0.97
N ARG A 88 4.76 -7.62 -0.10
CA ARG A 88 5.13 -6.20 -0.01
C ARG A 88 4.06 -5.41 0.71
N TYR A 89 2.81 -5.69 0.36
CA TYR A 89 1.62 -5.28 1.09
C TYR A 89 0.71 -6.51 1.16
N TYR A 90 -0.03 -6.62 2.24
CA TYR A 90 -0.85 -7.79 2.54
C TYR A 90 -2.15 -7.37 3.22
N PRO A 91 -3.19 -8.23 3.19
CA PRO A 91 -4.46 -7.94 3.83
C PRO A 91 -4.31 -7.62 5.32
N ALA A 92 -5.04 -6.63 5.81
CA ALA A 92 -4.98 -6.20 7.21
C ALA A 92 -5.48 -7.26 8.20
N SER A 93 -6.41 -8.12 7.77
CA SER A 93 -6.98 -9.21 8.56
C SER A 93 -7.40 -10.39 7.67
N LYS A 94 -7.91 -11.45 8.30
CA LYS A 94 -8.50 -12.60 7.59
C LYS A 94 -9.75 -12.18 6.81
N GLU A 95 -10.58 -11.37 7.42
CA GLU A 95 -11.82 -10.83 6.85
C GLU A 95 -11.51 -9.92 5.66
N ALA A 96 -10.51 -9.05 5.79
CA ALA A 96 -10.02 -8.23 4.68
C ALA A 96 -9.52 -9.11 3.52
N ARG A 97 -8.83 -10.22 3.82
CA ARG A 97 -8.35 -11.17 2.80
C ARG A 97 -9.52 -11.85 2.09
N GLU A 98 -10.52 -12.30 2.84
CA GLU A 98 -11.71 -12.95 2.29
C GLU A 98 -12.49 -11.98 1.40
N TYR A 99 -12.74 -10.77 1.89
CA TYR A 99 -13.38 -9.69 1.13
C TYR A 99 -12.62 -9.40 -0.18
N LEU A 100 -11.30 -9.19 -0.11
CA LEU A 100 -10.46 -8.93 -1.28
C LEU A 100 -10.48 -10.07 -2.30
N ASN A 101 -10.43 -11.33 -1.83
CA ASN A 101 -10.55 -12.48 -2.73
C ASN A 101 -11.90 -12.49 -3.42
N GLN A 102 -12.98 -12.31 -2.67
CA GLN A 102 -14.34 -12.32 -3.21
C GLN A 102 -14.53 -11.23 -4.27
N VAL A 103 -14.28 -9.96 -3.93
CA VAL A 103 -14.51 -8.85 -4.87
C VAL A 103 -13.64 -8.94 -6.12
N VAL A 104 -12.41 -9.47 -6.01
CA VAL A 104 -11.52 -9.61 -7.17
C VAL A 104 -11.91 -10.78 -8.05
N LEU A 105 -12.25 -11.93 -7.48
CA LEU A 105 -12.68 -13.09 -8.26
C LEU A 105 -14.05 -12.86 -8.90
N ASP A 106 -14.97 -12.19 -8.20
CA ASP A 106 -16.27 -11.80 -8.76
C ASP A 106 -16.08 -10.85 -9.95
N ALA A 107 -15.21 -9.86 -9.85
CA ALA A 107 -14.87 -8.98 -10.97
C ALA A 107 -14.20 -9.75 -12.11
N PHE A 108 -13.29 -10.69 -11.82
CA PHE A 108 -12.61 -11.49 -12.84
C PHE A 108 -13.55 -12.40 -13.64
N ASN A 109 -14.57 -12.95 -12.98
CA ASN A 109 -15.52 -13.87 -13.61
C ASN A 109 -16.64 -13.15 -14.35
N ASN A 110 -17.06 -11.97 -13.87
CA ASN A 110 -18.28 -11.30 -14.33
C ASN A 110 -18.05 -10.00 -15.11
N ALA A 111 -16.89 -9.35 -14.99
CA ALA A 111 -16.59 -8.11 -15.68
C ALA A 111 -15.77 -8.34 -16.97
N PRO A 112 -15.88 -7.44 -17.98
CA PRO A 112 -14.99 -7.50 -19.13
C PRO A 112 -13.53 -7.30 -18.69
N SER A 113 -12.61 -7.96 -19.40
CA SER A 113 -11.18 -7.78 -19.18
C SER A 113 -10.80 -6.31 -19.36
N TYR A 114 -10.11 -5.77 -18.38
CA TYR A 114 -9.64 -4.40 -18.37
C TYR A 114 -8.36 -4.24 -19.20
N ASP A 115 -8.39 -3.37 -20.19
CA ASP A 115 -7.25 -3.03 -21.08
C ASP A 115 -6.86 -1.55 -21.01
N GLY A 116 -7.52 -0.77 -20.13
CA GLY A 116 -7.36 0.68 -20.01
C GLY A 116 -6.32 1.16 -18.99
N LYS A 117 -6.18 2.49 -18.90
CA LYS A 117 -5.41 3.16 -17.84
C LYS A 117 -6.30 3.44 -16.63
N ILE A 118 -5.89 2.98 -15.45
CA ILE A 118 -6.62 3.22 -14.19
C ILE A 118 -6.82 4.72 -14.02
N SER A 119 -8.07 5.13 -13.83
CA SER A 119 -8.42 6.55 -13.66
C SER A 119 -7.76 7.11 -12.41
N ASP A 120 -7.10 8.28 -12.53
CA ASP A 120 -6.58 9.02 -11.38
C ASP A 120 -7.63 9.97 -10.76
N GLU A 121 -8.83 10.07 -11.32
CA GLU A 121 -9.90 10.97 -10.83
C GLU A 121 -10.69 10.38 -9.66
N TYR A 122 -10.35 9.16 -9.25
CA TYR A 122 -11.02 8.51 -8.15
C TYR A 122 -10.50 9.00 -6.80
N TYR A 123 -11.26 9.87 -6.14
CA TYR A 123 -10.96 10.35 -4.79
C TYR A 123 -12.23 10.87 -4.13
N ASN A 124 -12.51 10.35 -2.92
CA ASN A 124 -13.46 10.95 -2.01
C ASN A 124 -12.85 10.94 -0.61
N GLU A 125 -12.58 12.13 -0.05
CA GLU A 125 -11.95 12.27 1.26
C GLU A 125 -12.82 11.67 2.38
N GLU A 126 -14.14 11.80 2.28
CA GLU A 126 -15.10 11.30 3.28
C GLU A 126 -15.16 9.77 3.35
N ASP A 127 -14.66 9.09 2.31
CA ASP A 127 -14.60 7.64 2.22
C ASP A 127 -13.18 7.10 2.53
N ILE A 128 -12.22 7.97 2.85
CA ILE A 128 -10.89 7.54 3.29
C ILE A 128 -10.99 6.93 4.68
N GLN A 129 -10.63 5.65 4.76
CA GLN A 129 -10.54 4.92 6.03
C GLN A 129 -9.08 4.54 6.31
N ILE A 130 -8.58 4.98 7.45
CA ILE A 130 -7.27 4.60 7.99
C ILE A 130 -7.52 4.01 9.37
N THR A 131 -7.00 2.80 9.59
CA THR A 131 -7.13 2.07 10.86
C THR A 131 -6.01 2.45 11.83
N ASP A 132 -4.79 2.63 11.31
CA ASP A 132 -3.61 2.89 12.14
C ASP A 132 -2.54 3.66 11.37
N ILE A 133 -1.91 4.64 12.02
CA ILE A 133 -0.72 5.35 11.52
C ILE A 133 0.37 5.29 12.57
N LYS A 134 1.47 4.61 12.23
CA LYS A 134 2.66 4.53 13.09
C LYS A 134 3.78 5.34 12.48
N ILE A 135 4.23 6.35 13.21
CA ILE A 135 5.33 7.22 12.80
C ILE A 135 6.54 6.90 13.67
N THR A 136 7.67 6.64 13.02
CA THR A 136 8.95 6.41 13.70
C THR A 136 9.91 7.49 13.23
N LEU A 137 10.28 8.39 14.13
CA LEU A 137 11.26 9.45 13.89
C LEU A 137 12.67 8.97 14.25
N ASP A 138 13.67 9.54 13.60
CA ASP A 138 15.05 9.38 14.04
C ASP A 138 15.31 10.04 15.41
N ASP A 139 16.39 9.60 16.07
CA ASP A 139 16.70 10.00 17.44
C ASP A 139 17.10 11.47 17.58
N SER A 140 17.54 12.09 16.48
CA SER A 140 17.87 13.50 16.42
C SER A 140 16.66 14.42 16.28
N GLY A 141 15.50 13.90 15.82
CA GLY A 141 14.38 14.74 15.40
C GLY A 141 14.78 15.71 14.27
N SER A 142 15.84 15.37 13.53
CA SER A 142 16.47 16.20 12.51
C SER A 142 16.86 15.30 11.34
N PRO A 143 16.59 15.70 10.08
CA PRO A 143 16.77 14.82 8.94
C PRO A 143 18.22 14.34 8.76
N ILE A 144 18.43 13.03 8.68
CA ILE A 144 19.70 12.42 8.33
C ILE A 144 19.67 12.03 6.85
N ASN A 145 20.54 12.60 6.01
CA ASN A 145 20.52 12.42 4.54
C ASN A 145 19.14 12.73 3.93
N GLY A 146 18.48 13.76 4.47
CA GLY A 146 17.14 14.19 4.05
C GLY A 146 16.02 13.22 4.45
N VAL A 147 16.25 12.27 5.36
CA VAL A 147 15.24 11.38 5.92
C VAL A 147 14.98 11.76 7.36
N LEU A 148 13.73 12.11 7.70
CA LEU A 148 13.32 12.46 9.07
C LEU A 148 12.76 11.25 9.84
N GLY A 149 12.23 10.28 9.11
CA GLY A 149 11.59 9.13 9.71
C GLY A 149 10.83 8.27 8.71
N THR A 150 9.97 7.41 9.25
CA THR A 150 9.11 6.53 8.47
C THR A 150 7.69 6.55 9.01
N VAL A 151 6.73 6.28 8.13
CA VAL A 151 5.33 6.08 8.50
C VAL A 151 4.84 4.75 7.95
N LYS A 152 4.17 3.97 8.81
CA LYS A 152 3.41 2.77 8.43
C LYS A 152 1.93 3.09 8.49
N VAL A 153 1.25 2.90 7.37
CA VAL A 153 -0.20 3.14 7.25
C VAL A 153 -0.92 1.80 7.14
N THR A 154 -1.93 1.61 7.97
CA THR A 154 -2.84 0.46 7.88
C THR A 154 -4.23 0.98 7.53
N THR A 155 -4.82 0.42 6.49
CA THR A 155 -6.22 0.65 6.10
C THR A 155 -7.03 -0.59 6.47
N PRO A 156 -8.38 -0.53 6.45
CA PRO A 156 -9.20 -1.71 6.72
C PRO A 156 -8.87 -2.91 5.82
N LEU A 157 -8.42 -2.66 4.57
CA LEU A 157 -8.07 -3.73 3.64
C LEU A 157 -6.63 -4.19 3.73
N MET A 158 -5.67 -3.27 3.90
CA MET A 158 -4.26 -3.54 3.63
C MET A 158 -3.33 -2.94 4.68
N VAL A 159 -2.28 -3.70 5.01
CA VAL A 159 -1.07 -3.21 5.67
C VAL A 159 -0.04 -2.84 4.61
N HIS A 160 0.49 -1.62 4.71
CA HIS A 160 1.45 -1.08 3.76
C HIS A 160 2.89 -1.21 4.26
N PRO A 161 3.87 -1.34 3.34
CA PRO A 161 5.26 -1.15 3.69
C PRO A 161 5.53 0.31 4.11
N PHE A 162 6.63 0.52 4.82
CA PHE A 162 7.02 1.84 5.32
C PHE A 162 7.17 2.85 4.18
N ILE A 163 6.56 4.02 4.39
CA ILE A 163 6.74 5.22 3.58
C ILE A 163 7.77 6.08 4.30
N THR A 164 8.75 6.61 3.57
CA THR A 164 9.78 7.47 4.18
C THR A 164 9.30 8.91 4.22
N ILE A 165 9.51 9.60 5.34
CA ILE A 165 9.30 11.04 5.48
C ILE A 165 10.62 11.72 5.11
N ARG A 166 10.62 12.50 4.03
CA ARG A 166 11.83 13.13 3.50
C ARG A 166 11.72 14.64 3.49
N GLN A 167 12.83 15.30 3.77
CA GLN A 167 12.98 16.74 3.62
C GLN A 167 13.17 17.09 2.14
N SER A 168 12.56 18.17 1.69
CA SER A 168 12.77 18.69 0.34
C SER A 168 14.20 19.19 0.16
N ASN A 169 14.74 19.02 -1.05
CA ASN A 169 16.07 19.52 -1.38
C ASN A 169 16.07 21.04 -1.66
N THR A 170 14.89 21.63 -1.88
CA THR A 170 14.74 23.04 -2.25
C THR A 170 14.26 23.91 -1.09
N ASP A 171 13.54 23.32 -0.13
CA ASP A 171 12.99 24.02 1.02
C ASP A 171 13.24 23.15 2.28
N PRO A 172 14.08 23.60 3.23
CA PRO A 172 14.38 22.82 4.42
C PRO A 172 13.19 22.65 5.37
N ASP A 173 12.15 23.48 5.26
CA ASP A 173 10.95 23.39 6.09
C ASP A 173 9.84 22.55 5.42
N ASP A 174 10.04 22.11 4.18
CA ASP A 174 9.10 21.29 3.43
C ASP A 174 9.43 19.80 3.53
N PHE A 175 8.41 18.99 3.79
CA PHE A 175 8.53 17.54 3.95
C PHE A 175 7.52 16.81 3.08
N TYR A 176 7.96 15.70 2.48
CA TYR A 176 7.14 14.89 1.59
C TYR A 176 7.24 13.39 1.89
N LEU A 177 6.23 12.66 1.44
CA LEU A 177 6.15 11.21 1.56
C LEU A 177 6.80 10.52 0.35
N ALA A 178 7.88 9.78 0.60
CA ALA A 178 8.57 8.96 -0.38
C ALA A 178 8.11 7.49 -0.28
N TYR A 179 7.30 7.07 -1.24
CA TYR A 179 6.76 5.71 -1.31
C TYR A 179 7.83 4.69 -1.72
N PRO A 180 7.78 3.47 -1.16
CA PRO A 180 8.72 2.41 -1.51
C PRO A 180 8.51 1.95 -2.95
N GLY A 181 9.63 1.72 -3.63
CA GLY A 181 9.64 1.28 -5.02
C GLY A 181 10.76 0.31 -5.33
N TYR A 182 10.81 -0.11 -6.59
CA TYR A 182 11.79 -1.03 -7.11
C TYR A 182 12.28 -0.63 -8.47
N LYS A 183 13.55 -0.91 -8.68
CA LYS A 183 14.17 -0.84 -9.99
C LYS A 183 13.52 -1.89 -10.90
N THR A 184 13.00 -1.44 -12.04
CA THR A 184 12.57 -2.30 -13.12
C THR A 184 13.77 -2.73 -13.96
N ASN A 185 13.55 -3.65 -14.90
CA ASN A 185 14.56 -3.98 -15.91
C ASN A 185 14.64 -2.91 -17.02
N ASP A 186 13.64 -2.03 -17.08
CA ASP A 186 13.58 -0.95 -18.05
C ASP A 186 14.50 0.22 -17.69
N THR A 187 14.92 0.93 -18.72
CA THR A 187 15.79 2.10 -18.64
C THR A 187 15.11 3.24 -19.39
N ASP A 188 15.19 4.45 -18.85
CA ASP A 188 14.64 5.64 -19.50
C ASP A 188 15.51 6.09 -20.70
N GLU A 189 15.04 7.11 -21.40
CA GLU A 189 15.71 7.70 -22.57
C GLU A 189 17.15 8.18 -22.28
N ASN A 190 17.51 8.39 -21.01
CA ASN A 190 18.81 8.89 -20.57
C ASN A 190 19.71 7.77 -19.99
N GLY A 191 19.33 6.50 -20.14
CA GLY A 191 20.12 5.39 -19.61
C GLY A 191 19.96 5.17 -18.10
N LYS A 192 18.99 5.84 -17.44
CA LYS A 192 18.74 5.66 -16.01
C LYS A 192 17.71 4.57 -15.77
N PRO A 193 17.87 3.75 -14.71
CA PRO A 193 16.90 2.72 -14.39
C PRO A 193 15.55 3.32 -14.06
N VAL A 194 14.49 2.76 -14.66
CA VAL A 194 13.12 3.10 -14.31
C VAL A 194 12.78 2.47 -12.96
N TYR A 195 12.05 3.21 -12.12
CA TYR A 195 11.55 2.72 -10.85
C TYR A 195 10.03 2.67 -10.86
N GLN A 196 9.46 1.59 -10.33
CA GLN A 196 8.04 1.43 -10.11
C GLN A 196 7.75 1.34 -8.61
N ARG A 197 6.65 1.96 -8.17
CA ARG A 197 6.22 1.89 -6.77
C ARG A 197 5.48 0.58 -6.51
N TYR A 198 5.56 0.07 -5.27
CA TYR A 198 4.76 -1.10 -4.88
C TYR A 198 3.28 -0.78 -4.78
N PHE A 199 3.01 0.40 -4.21
CA PHE A 199 1.73 1.03 -4.11
C PHE A 199 1.98 2.53 -4.14
N GLN A 200 0.95 3.30 -4.45
CA GLN A 200 1.01 4.75 -4.37
C GLN A 200 -0.36 5.28 -4.01
N THR A 201 -0.43 6.54 -3.63
CA THR A 201 -1.73 7.18 -3.46
C THR A 201 -2.48 7.21 -4.78
N THR A 202 -3.80 7.22 -4.64
CA THR A 202 -4.70 7.16 -5.78
C THR A 202 -4.45 8.30 -6.74
N ASN A 203 -4.27 9.51 -6.21
CA ASN A 203 -3.90 10.70 -6.96
C ASN A 203 -3.17 11.73 -6.09
N LYS A 204 -3.03 12.95 -6.63
CA LYS A 204 -2.40 14.09 -5.95
C LYS A 204 -3.17 14.54 -4.72
N ALA A 205 -4.50 14.61 -4.77
CA ALA A 205 -5.33 15.00 -3.63
C ALA A 205 -5.17 14.01 -2.46
N ALA A 206 -5.22 12.70 -2.73
CA ALA A 206 -4.93 11.66 -1.74
C ALA A 206 -3.52 11.76 -1.14
N ASN A 207 -2.54 12.14 -1.97
CA ASN A 207 -1.17 12.37 -1.50
C ASN A 207 -1.08 13.59 -0.58
N GLU A 208 -1.72 14.70 -0.96
CA GLU A 208 -1.75 15.92 -0.15
C GLU A 208 -2.48 15.69 1.17
N TYR A 209 -3.60 14.97 1.16
CA TYR A 209 -4.32 14.56 2.36
C TYR A 209 -3.44 13.77 3.31
N LEU A 210 -2.83 12.67 2.83
CA LEU A 210 -1.99 11.82 3.68
C LEU A 210 -0.74 12.56 4.18
N THR A 211 -0.14 13.39 3.32
CA THR A 211 1.05 14.18 3.69
C THR A 211 0.70 15.17 4.79
N LYS A 212 -0.36 15.95 4.65
CA LYS A 212 -0.84 16.87 5.70
C LYS A 212 -1.08 16.13 7.01
N LEU A 213 -1.77 14.98 6.96
CA LEU A 213 -2.06 14.17 8.14
C LEU A 213 -0.78 13.72 8.86
N VAL A 214 0.21 13.22 8.12
CA VAL A 214 1.47 12.73 8.68
C VAL A 214 2.32 13.88 9.20
N ILE A 215 2.53 14.94 8.42
CA ILE A 215 3.39 16.07 8.81
C ILE A 215 2.81 16.81 10.03
N SER A 216 1.50 17.06 10.07
CA SER A 216 0.87 17.66 11.26
C SER A 216 1.01 16.80 12.52
N ALA A 217 1.07 15.46 12.39
CA ALA A 217 1.34 14.58 13.52
C ALA A 217 2.80 14.65 13.97
N VAL A 218 3.75 14.76 13.03
CA VAL A 218 5.18 14.96 13.32
C VAL A 218 5.43 16.29 14.02
N GLU A 219 4.90 17.40 13.49
CA GLU A 219 5.04 18.74 14.07
C GLU A 219 4.52 18.80 15.51
N LYS A 220 3.35 18.22 15.76
CA LYS A 220 2.78 18.11 17.12
C LYS A 220 3.69 17.37 18.08
N GLU A 221 4.47 16.41 17.61
CA GLU A 221 5.38 15.64 18.45
C GLU A 221 6.71 16.35 18.68
N LEU A 222 7.26 17.00 17.65
CA LEU A 222 8.46 17.82 17.77
C LEU A 222 8.24 19.00 18.72
N ASN A 223 7.06 19.63 18.70
CA ASN A 223 6.72 20.76 19.58
C ASN A 223 6.46 20.37 21.05
N LYS A 224 6.39 19.08 21.39
CA LYS A 224 6.26 18.61 22.78
C LYS A 224 7.61 18.41 23.48
N ARG A 225 8.70 18.36 22.72
CA ARG A 225 10.06 18.17 23.23
C ARG A 225 10.66 19.51 23.65
#